data_AF-A0A0T6AFA0-F1
#
_entry.id   AF-A0A0T6AFA0-F1
#
_cell.length_a   1.000
_cell.length_b   1.000
_cell.length_c   1.000
_cell.angle_alpha   90.00
_cell.angle_beta   90.00
_cell.angle_gamma   90.00
#
_symmetry.space_group_name_H-M   'P 1'
#
loop_
_entity.id
_entity.type
_entity.pdbx_description
1 polymer ?
#
loop_
_entity_poly.entity_id
_entity_poly.type
_entity_poly.pdbx_seq_one_letter_code
_entity_poly.pdbx_strand_id
1 'polypeptide(L)'
;RSMAEGKWERFQYYGHVTELWGKTAGIVGLGAIGRETAGRLGAFGMRLLAYDPYRTSAGDVPVTLTGLATLLQESDFVLLHAPQTPETVGMIGEAELRSMKPTAFLINVARAPLVDAKALHRALSEGWIAGAATDVYETEPASADDPLGTLPNVIRTPHYAGGTVESTARKAAMNLEDIRRALGGEPIRYYVNIPGPRAV
;
A
#
# COMPACT_ATOMS: atom_id res chain seq x y z
N ARG A 1 -20.97 -7.32 6.84
CA ARG A 1 -22.25 -6.57 6.80
C ARG A 1 -23.41 -7.49 7.22
N SER A 2 -23.59 -8.65 6.58
CA SER A 2 -24.61 -9.65 6.93
C SER A 2 -24.81 -9.90 8.44
N MET A 3 -23.74 -10.22 9.18
CA MET A 3 -23.84 -10.47 10.63
C MET A 3 -24.29 -9.25 11.45
N ALA A 4 -23.92 -8.04 11.05
CA ALA A 4 -24.37 -6.80 11.71
C ALA A 4 -25.86 -6.51 11.43
N GLU A 5 -26.37 -7.04 10.32
CA GLU A 5 -27.79 -7.01 9.93
C GLU A 5 -28.57 -8.23 10.47
N GLY A 6 -27.94 -9.09 11.28
CA GLY A 6 -28.56 -10.31 11.81
C GLY A 6 -28.74 -11.45 10.78
N LYS A 7 -28.07 -11.38 9.63
CA LYS A 7 -28.15 -12.40 8.56
C LYS A 7 -26.99 -13.39 8.63
N TRP A 8 -27.30 -14.68 8.52
CA TRP A 8 -26.32 -15.78 8.49
C TRP A 8 -26.06 -16.28 7.06
N GLU A 9 -25.23 -15.56 6.32
CA GLU A 9 -24.98 -15.83 4.90
C GLU A 9 -23.67 -16.62 4.69
N ARG A 10 -23.53 -17.79 5.31
CA ARG A 10 -22.29 -18.59 5.26
C ARG A 10 -21.95 -19.08 3.84
N PHE A 11 -22.93 -19.64 3.13
CA PHE A 11 -22.69 -20.40 1.91
C PHE A 11 -22.24 -19.54 0.73
N GLN A 12 -22.59 -18.25 0.72
CA GLN A 12 -22.19 -17.33 -0.36
C GLN A 12 -20.67 -17.04 -0.37
N TYR A 13 -19.96 -17.34 0.72
CA TYR A 13 -18.50 -17.15 0.80
C TYR A 13 -17.71 -18.44 0.60
N TYR A 14 -18.38 -19.60 0.64
CA TYR A 14 -17.70 -20.88 0.56
C TYR A 14 -17.12 -21.09 -0.84
N GLY A 15 -15.82 -21.33 -0.96
CA GLY A 15 -15.14 -21.44 -2.26
C GLY A 15 -14.88 -20.10 -2.98
N HIS A 16 -15.27 -18.97 -2.38
CA HIS A 16 -15.12 -17.63 -2.95
C HIS A 16 -14.13 -16.74 -2.18
N VAL A 17 -13.50 -17.29 -1.13
CA VAL A 17 -12.46 -16.62 -0.35
C VAL A 17 -11.07 -17.10 -0.77
N THR A 18 -10.09 -16.19 -0.74
CA THR A 18 -8.72 -16.49 -1.16
C THR A 18 -7.83 -16.79 0.04
N GLU A 19 -7.20 -17.95 0.04
CA GLU A 19 -6.15 -18.32 1.00
C GLU A 19 -4.83 -17.65 0.63
N LEU A 20 -4.05 -17.22 1.65
CA LEU A 20 -2.72 -16.62 1.45
C LEU A 20 -1.61 -17.65 1.26
N TRP A 21 -1.69 -18.79 1.94
CA TRP A 21 -0.64 -19.81 1.90
C TRP A 21 -0.34 -20.26 0.47
N GLY A 22 0.95 -20.32 0.11
CA GLY A 22 1.40 -20.69 -1.24
C GLY A 22 1.12 -19.66 -2.33
N LYS A 23 0.45 -18.52 -2.03
CA LYS A 23 0.26 -17.42 -2.98
C LYS A 23 1.49 -16.54 -3.08
N THR A 24 1.52 -15.72 -4.13
CA THR A 24 2.58 -14.73 -4.36
C THR A 24 2.13 -13.35 -3.91
N ALA A 25 2.93 -12.71 -3.05
CA ALA A 25 2.82 -11.30 -2.72
C ALA A 25 3.88 -10.49 -3.49
N GLY A 26 3.43 -9.50 -4.25
CA GLY A 26 4.27 -8.52 -4.94
C GLY A 26 4.31 -7.21 -4.17
N ILE A 27 5.50 -6.77 -3.81
CA ILE A 27 5.73 -5.56 -3.01
C ILE A 27 6.36 -4.48 -3.89
N VAL A 28 5.62 -3.40 -4.15
CA VAL A 28 6.10 -2.26 -4.94
C VAL A 28 6.65 -1.19 -3.99
N GLY A 29 7.97 -1.04 -3.96
CA GLY A 29 8.70 -0.21 -3.01
C GLY A 29 9.17 -1.02 -1.79
N LEU A 30 10.47 -1.28 -1.70
CA LEU A 30 11.07 -2.09 -0.62
C LEU A 30 11.78 -1.16 0.40
N GLY A 31 11.09 -0.08 0.78
CA GLY A 31 11.47 0.83 1.85
C GLY A 31 11.19 0.25 3.25
N ALA A 32 11.18 1.10 4.28
CA ALA A 32 10.94 0.67 5.66
C ALA A 32 9.62 -0.13 5.81
N ILE A 33 8.51 0.40 5.28
CA ILE A 33 7.20 -0.26 5.36
C ILE A 33 7.15 -1.52 4.51
N GLY A 34 7.66 -1.48 3.27
CA GLY A 34 7.66 -2.64 2.37
C GLY A 34 8.42 -3.85 2.93
N ARG A 35 9.56 -3.62 3.60
CA ARG A 35 10.33 -4.69 4.27
C ARG A 35 9.57 -5.30 5.45
N GLU A 36 8.91 -4.47 6.26
CA GLU A 36 8.08 -4.93 7.37
C GLU A 36 6.86 -5.73 6.88
N THR A 37 6.21 -5.27 5.80
CA THR A 37 5.14 -6.00 5.13
C THR A 37 5.63 -7.35 4.61
N ALA A 38 6.79 -7.39 3.93
CA ALA A 38 7.39 -8.62 3.43
C ALA A 38 7.59 -9.66 4.54
N GLY A 39 8.19 -9.26 5.66
CA GLY A 39 8.41 -10.16 6.79
C GLY A 39 7.11 -10.76 7.35
N ARG A 40 6.05 -9.95 7.45
CA ARG A 40 4.73 -10.41 7.91
C ARG A 40 4.08 -11.37 6.92
N LEU A 41 4.12 -11.07 5.62
CA LEU A 41 3.55 -11.93 4.58
C LEU A 41 4.32 -13.25 4.42
N GLY A 42 5.64 -13.23 4.64
CA GLY A 42 6.45 -14.44 4.67
C GLY A 42 6.01 -15.42 5.76
N ALA A 43 5.57 -14.92 6.92
CA ALA A 43 5.03 -15.76 8.00
C ALA A 43 3.71 -16.47 7.63
N PHE A 44 2.99 -15.99 6.61
CA PHE A 44 1.82 -16.69 6.05
C PHE A 44 2.18 -17.77 5.01
N GLY A 45 3.47 -18.01 4.74
CA GLY A 45 3.92 -18.98 3.76
C GLY A 45 3.72 -18.52 2.31
N MET A 46 3.72 -17.21 2.09
CA MET A 46 3.64 -16.62 0.75
C MET A 46 5.01 -16.61 0.06
N ARG A 47 5.03 -16.75 -1.26
CA ARG A 47 6.19 -16.39 -2.09
C ARG A 47 6.26 -14.87 -2.20
N LEU A 48 7.43 -14.28 -1.97
CA LEU A 48 7.59 -12.82 -1.94
C LEU A 48 8.40 -12.32 -3.14
N LEU A 49 7.78 -11.43 -3.92
CA LEU A 49 8.43 -10.66 -4.99
C LEU A 49 8.48 -9.19 -4.57
N ALA A 50 9.50 -8.47 -5.02
CA ALA A 50 9.59 -7.03 -4.79
C ALA A 50 10.13 -6.29 -6.01
N TYR A 51 9.60 -5.10 -6.25
CA TYR A 51 10.10 -4.15 -7.23
C TYR A 51 10.49 -2.85 -6.53
N ASP A 52 11.76 -2.48 -6.65
CA ASP A 52 12.29 -1.21 -6.19
C ASP A 52 13.49 -0.84 -7.09
N PRO A 53 13.34 0.12 -8.02
CA PRO A 53 14.38 0.41 -9.01
C PRO A 53 15.66 1.00 -8.39
N TYR A 54 15.61 1.42 -7.12
CA TYR A 54 16.74 1.98 -6.39
C TYR A 54 17.50 0.93 -5.57
N ARG A 55 17.10 -0.34 -5.64
CA ARG A 55 17.75 -1.44 -4.92
C ARG A 55 18.31 -2.48 -5.88
N THR A 56 19.56 -2.85 -5.64
CA THR A 56 20.23 -3.98 -6.28
C THR A 56 20.22 -5.25 -5.42
N SER A 57 19.80 -5.14 -4.15
CA SER A 57 19.73 -6.25 -3.20
C SER A 57 18.53 -6.10 -2.25
N ALA A 58 17.91 -7.23 -1.92
CA ALA A 58 16.87 -7.34 -0.89
C ALA A 58 17.44 -7.25 0.54
N GLY A 59 18.78 -7.37 0.68
CA GLY A 59 19.44 -7.53 1.96
C GLY A 59 18.94 -8.79 2.67
N ASP A 60 18.57 -8.62 3.93
CA ASP A 60 18.16 -9.69 4.84
C ASP A 60 16.67 -10.10 4.71
N VAL A 61 15.93 -9.46 3.80
CA VAL A 61 14.51 -9.76 3.58
C VAL A 61 14.40 -10.89 2.55
N PRO A 62 13.64 -11.97 2.84
CA PRO A 62 13.51 -13.12 1.95
C PRO A 62 12.55 -12.83 0.77
N VAL A 63 12.88 -11.83 -0.05
CA VAL A 63 12.15 -11.48 -1.27
C VAL A 63 13.04 -11.66 -2.49
N THR A 64 12.43 -12.01 -3.62
CA THR A 64 13.09 -11.97 -4.93
C THR A 64 12.84 -10.61 -5.58
N LEU A 65 13.91 -9.86 -5.86
CA LEU A 65 13.82 -8.64 -6.65
C LEU A 65 13.52 -8.97 -8.12
N THR A 66 12.50 -8.34 -8.68
CA THR A 66 12.09 -8.50 -10.08
C THR A 66 11.75 -7.14 -10.71
N GLY A 67 11.47 -7.12 -12.01
CA GLY A 67 10.87 -5.96 -12.67
C GLY A 67 9.37 -5.83 -12.36
N LEU A 68 8.83 -4.62 -12.50
CA LEU A 68 7.40 -4.34 -12.23
C LEU A 68 6.47 -5.25 -13.05
N ALA A 69 6.75 -5.44 -14.34
CA ALA A 69 5.92 -6.30 -15.21
C ALA A 69 5.85 -7.76 -14.70
N THR A 70 7.00 -8.36 -14.36
CA THR A 70 7.07 -9.70 -13.78
C THR A 70 6.31 -9.78 -12.46
N LEU A 71 6.50 -8.78 -11.59
CA LEU A 71 5.80 -8.71 -10.30
C LEU A 71 4.28 -8.71 -10.50
N LEU A 72 3.76 -7.86 -11.40
CA LEU A 72 2.31 -7.75 -11.65
C LEU A 72 1.72 -9.04 -12.21
N GLN A 73 2.39 -9.67 -13.17
CA GLN A 73 1.93 -10.91 -13.81
C GLN A 73 1.91 -12.10 -12.85
N GLU A 74 2.87 -12.17 -11.92
CA GLU A 74 3.06 -13.32 -11.05
C GLU A 74 2.36 -13.22 -9.70
N SER A 75 1.98 -12.01 -9.26
CA SER A 75 1.42 -11.78 -7.93
C SER A 75 -0.07 -12.09 -7.84
N ASP A 76 -0.48 -12.68 -6.73
CA ASP A 76 -1.89 -12.81 -6.34
C ASP A 76 -2.32 -11.59 -5.49
N PHE A 77 -1.38 -10.97 -4.79
CA PHE A 77 -1.58 -9.73 -4.03
C PHE A 77 -0.48 -8.74 -4.37
N VAL A 78 -0.83 -7.55 -4.84
CA VAL A 78 0.12 -6.46 -5.13
C VAL A 78 -0.06 -5.37 -4.09
N LEU A 79 1.00 -5.05 -3.34
CA LEU A 79 0.98 -4.09 -2.24
C LEU A 79 1.87 -2.90 -2.58
N LEU A 80 1.29 -1.70 -2.59
CA LEU A 80 2.00 -0.47 -2.91
C LEU A 80 2.54 0.21 -1.65
N HIS A 81 3.86 0.46 -1.65
CA HIS A 81 4.61 1.15 -0.61
C HIS A 81 5.58 2.20 -1.17
N ALA A 82 5.54 2.46 -2.47
CA ALA A 82 6.35 3.49 -3.12
C ALA A 82 5.93 4.91 -2.68
N PRO A 83 6.88 5.85 -2.56
CA PRO A 83 6.53 7.26 -2.36
C PRO A 83 5.88 7.83 -3.63
N GLN A 84 5.21 8.98 -3.50
CA GLN A 84 4.78 9.77 -4.65
C GLN A 84 5.95 10.63 -5.15
N THR A 85 6.42 10.30 -6.35
CA THR A 85 7.39 11.04 -7.16
C THR A 85 6.85 11.15 -8.61
N PRO A 86 7.37 12.05 -9.45
CA PRO A 86 6.95 12.14 -10.85
C PRO A 86 6.98 10.82 -11.62
N GLU A 87 7.93 9.94 -11.32
CA GLU A 87 8.11 8.62 -11.96
C GLU A 87 7.09 7.57 -11.49
N THR A 88 6.50 7.77 -10.30
CA THR A 88 5.53 6.84 -9.71
C THR A 88 4.07 7.25 -9.93
N VAL A 89 3.81 8.48 -10.36
CA VAL A 89 2.45 8.94 -10.65
C VAL A 89 1.90 8.16 -11.84
N GLY A 90 0.75 7.51 -11.66
CA GLY A 90 0.11 6.68 -12.67
C GLY A 90 0.89 5.42 -13.03
N MET A 91 1.86 5.00 -12.20
CA MET A 91 2.68 3.82 -12.48
C MET A 91 1.87 2.52 -12.57
N ILE A 92 0.68 2.48 -11.97
CA ILE A 92 -0.31 1.42 -12.14
C ILE A 92 -1.48 1.99 -12.96
N GLY A 93 -1.39 1.85 -14.28
CA GLY A 93 -2.43 2.26 -15.22
C GLY A 93 -3.23 1.08 -15.76
N GLU A 94 -3.96 1.29 -16.86
CA GLU A 94 -4.77 0.24 -17.50
C GLU A 94 -3.92 -0.95 -17.97
N ALA A 95 -2.75 -0.70 -18.56
CA ALA A 95 -1.87 -1.76 -19.06
C ALA A 95 -1.37 -2.65 -17.91
N GLU A 96 -0.95 -2.04 -16.80
CA GLU A 96 -0.49 -2.73 -15.61
C GLU A 96 -1.61 -3.55 -14.97
N LEU A 97 -2.79 -2.95 -14.80
CA LEU A 97 -3.97 -3.65 -14.25
C LEU A 97 -4.40 -4.83 -15.12
N ARG A 98 -4.36 -4.70 -16.44
CA ARG A 98 -4.65 -5.82 -17.37
C ARG A 98 -3.61 -6.93 -17.35
N SER A 99 -2.37 -6.62 -16.97
CA SER A 99 -1.29 -7.60 -16.88
C SER A 99 -1.38 -8.45 -15.61
N MET A 100 -2.12 -7.99 -14.60
CA MET A 100 -2.36 -8.74 -13.37
C MET A 100 -3.24 -9.97 -13.62
N LYS A 101 -3.21 -10.93 -12.70
CA LYS A 101 -4.12 -12.07 -12.75
C LYS A 101 -5.57 -11.59 -12.54
N PRO A 102 -6.57 -12.19 -13.21
CA PRO A 102 -7.98 -11.93 -12.93
C PRO A 102 -8.37 -12.20 -11.47
N THR A 103 -7.62 -13.05 -10.77
CA THR A 103 -7.81 -13.39 -9.36
C THR A 103 -7.02 -12.49 -8.40
N ALA A 104 -6.24 -11.52 -8.90
CA ALA A 104 -5.34 -10.74 -8.07
C ALA A 104 -6.05 -9.61 -7.33
N PHE A 105 -5.44 -9.18 -6.22
CA PHE A 105 -5.88 -8.03 -5.44
C PHE A 105 -4.81 -6.92 -5.46
N LEU A 106 -5.24 -5.67 -5.63
CA LEU A 106 -4.38 -4.49 -5.51
C LEU A 106 -4.62 -3.77 -4.18
N ILE A 107 -3.57 -3.57 -3.38
CA ILE A 107 -3.63 -2.91 -2.08
C ILE A 107 -2.79 -1.63 -2.12
N ASN A 108 -3.44 -0.47 -2.02
CA ASN A 108 -2.78 0.83 -1.94
C ASN A 108 -2.93 1.45 -0.54
N VAL A 109 -1.85 1.40 0.23
CA VAL A 109 -1.72 2.07 1.54
C VAL A 109 -0.58 3.08 1.55
N ALA A 110 -0.17 3.52 0.35
CA ALA A 110 0.95 4.41 0.14
C ALA A 110 0.46 5.82 -0.22
N ARG A 111 0.10 6.03 -1.48
CA ARG A 111 -0.30 7.33 -2.03
C ARG A 111 -1.27 7.10 -3.18
N ALA A 112 -2.37 7.85 -3.23
CA ALA A 112 -3.40 7.67 -4.25
C ALA A 112 -2.88 7.83 -5.69
N PRO A 113 -2.03 8.84 -6.00
CA PRO A 113 -1.58 9.06 -7.38
C PRO A 113 -0.73 7.96 -8.00
N LEU A 114 -0.35 6.91 -7.26
CA LEU A 114 0.37 5.75 -7.83
C LEU A 114 -0.49 4.95 -8.80
N VAL A 115 -1.81 5.03 -8.63
CA VAL A 115 -2.78 4.26 -9.41
C VAL A 115 -3.67 5.23 -10.17
N ASP A 116 -3.87 4.98 -11.47
CA ASP A 116 -4.89 5.70 -12.23
C ASP A 116 -6.28 5.31 -11.71
N ALA A 117 -6.98 6.27 -11.09
CA ALA A 117 -8.28 6.02 -10.47
C ALA A 117 -9.36 5.55 -11.46
N LYS A 118 -9.33 6.05 -12.71
CA LYS A 118 -10.29 5.64 -13.76
C LYS A 118 -9.99 4.24 -14.25
N ALA A 119 -8.72 3.91 -14.45
CA ALA A 119 -8.28 2.57 -14.82
C ALA A 119 -8.61 1.56 -13.72
N LEU A 120 -8.40 1.91 -12.44
CA LEU A 120 -8.74 1.07 -11.31
C LEU A 120 -10.24 0.80 -11.24
N HIS A 121 -11.06 1.84 -11.35
CA HIS A 121 -12.53 1.68 -11.36
C HIS A 121 -12.97 0.72 -12.47
N ARG A 122 -12.45 0.88 -13.70
CA ARG A 122 -12.75 -0.01 -14.82
C ARG A 122 -12.25 -1.43 -14.58
N ALA A 123 -11.02 -1.60 -14.10
CA ALA A 123 -10.45 -2.91 -13.81
C ALA A 123 -11.30 -3.70 -12.81
N LEU A 124 -11.85 -3.03 -11.81
CA LEU A 124 -12.70 -3.64 -10.80
C LEU A 124 -14.13 -3.89 -11.30
N SER A 125 -14.69 -2.96 -12.09
CA SER A 125 -16.05 -3.06 -12.63
C SER A 125 -16.15 -4.10 -13.75
N GLU A 126 -15.14 -4.19 -14.60
CA GLU A 126 -15.05 -5.12 -15.73
C GLU A 126 -14.40 -6.46 -15.34
N GLY A 127 -13.93 -6.61 -14.09
CA GLY A 127 -13.36 -7.86 -13.58
C GLY A 127 -11.99 -8.22 -14.16
N TRP A 128 -11.16 -7.24 -14.50
CA TRP A 128 -9.76 -7.47 -14.89
C TRP A 128 -8.92 -7.97 -13.70
N ILE A 129 -9.30 -7.57 -12.48
CA ILE A 129 -8.75 -8.06 -11.21
C ILE A 129 -9.89 -8.36 -10.22
N ALA A 130 -9.62 -9.18 -9.21
CA ALA A 130 -10.66 -9.67 -8.29
C ALA A 130 -11.15 -8.58 -7.34
N GLY A 131 -10.26 -7.70 -6.89
CA GLY A 131 -10.62 -6.63 -5.96
C GLY A 131 -9.47 -5.71 -5.61
N ALA A 132 -9.78 -4.70 -4.78
CA ALA A 132 -8.79 -3.77 -4.28
C ALA A 132 -9.04 -3.36 -2.82
N ALA A 133 -7.99 -2.88 -2.17
CA ALA A 133 -8.09 -2.19 -0.89
C ALA A 133 -7.32 -0.87 -0.94
N THR A 134 -7.91 0.22 -0.45
CA THR A 134 -7.22 1.52 -0.39
C THR A 134 -7.43 2.22 0.95
N ASP A 135 -6.36 2.82 1.46
CA ASP A 135 -6.38 3.75 2.60
C ASP A 135 -6.19 5.22 2.15
N VAL A 136 -5.92 5.47 0.87
CA VAL A 136 -5.51 6.78 0.35
C VAL A 136 -6.41 7.24 -0.80
N TYR A 137 -6.59 8.55 -0.95
CA TYR A 137 -7.51 9.14 -1.93
C TYR A 137 -6.87 10.33 -2.67
N GLU A 138 -7.27 10.58 -3.92
CA GLU A 138 -6.74 11.73 -4.69
C GLU A 138 -7.13 13.07 -4.05
N THR A 139 -8.34 13.13 -3.47
CA THR A 139 -8.81 14.25 -2.67
C THR A 139 -9.23 13.72 -1.31
N GLU A 140 -8.73 14.36 -0.26
CA GLU A 140 -9.02 14.01 1.12
C GLU A 140 -9.64 15.19 1.86
N PRO A 141 -10.83 15.04 2.48
CA PRO A 141 -11.63 13.81 2.59
C PRO A 141 -12.21 13.31 1.25
N ALA A 142 -12.36 11.99 1.12
CA ALA A 142 -12.97 11.39 -0.07
C ALA A 142 -14.44 11.82 -0.21
N SER A 143 -14.88 12.07 -1.45
CA SER A 143 -16.29 12.35 -1.74
C SER A 143 -17.19 11.17 -1.36
N ALA A 144 -18.41 11.48 -0.91
CA ALA A 144 -19.45 10.46 -0.73
C ALA A 144 -19.79 9.75 -2.05
N ASP A 145 -19.60 10.45 -3.18
CA ASP A 145 -19.86 9.95 -4.53
C ASP A 145 -18.61 9.33 -5.19
N ASP A 146 -17.56 9.02 -4.40
CA ASP A 146 -16.38 8.31 -4.92
C ASP A 146 -16.82 6.99 -5.59
N PRO A 147 -16.58 6.81 -6.91
CA PRO A 147 -17.02 5.63 -7.64
C PRO A 147 -16.55 4.31 -7.03
N LEU A 148 -15.33 4.28 -6.46
CA LEU A 148 -14.80 3.08 -5.80
C LEU A 148 -15.62 2.68 -4.58
N GLY A 149 -16.35 3.61 -3.96
CA GLY A 149 -17.23 3.35 -2.83
C GLY A 149 -18.47 2.52 -3.18
N THR A 150 -18.84 2.45 -4.46
CA THR A 150 -20.01 1.69 -4.92
C THR A 150 -19.70 0.24 -5.26
N LEU A 151 -18.42 -0.10 -5.40
CA LEU A 151 -17.99 -1.41 -5.87
C LEU A 151 -17.91 -2.43 -4.72
N PRO A 152 -18.54 -3.62 -4.86
CA PRO A 152 -18.61 -4.61 -3.78
C PRO A 152 -17.27 -5.30 -3.51
N ASN A 153 -16.32 -5.23 -4.44
CA ASN A 153 -14.99 -5.82 -4.37
C ASN A 153 -13.90 -4.81 -3.96
N VAL A 154 -14.28 -3.72 -3.30
CA VAL A 154 -13.34 -2.70 -2.79
C VAL A 154 -13.48 -2.52 -1.28
N ILE A 155 -12.35 -2.60 -0.58
CA ILE A 155 -12.23 -2.21 0.83
C ILE A 155 -11.62 -0.81 0.91
N ARG A 156 -12.20 0.05 1.74
CA ARG A 156 -11.81 1.46 1.89
C ARG A 156 -11.64 1.82 3.35
N THR A 157 -10.57 2.56 3.67
CA THR A 157 -10.32 3.12 5.00
C THR A 157 -9.89 4.59 4.90
N PRO A 158 -10.38 5.49 5.79
CA PRO A 158 -10.12 6.93 5.67
C PRO A 158 -8.72 7.33 6.17
N HIS A 159 -7.67 6.94 5.45
CA HIS A 159 -6.27 7.35 5.66
C HIS A 159 -5.79 7.25 7.11
N TYR A 160 -6.02 6.09 7.74
CA TYR A 160 -5.67 5.86 9.14
C TYR A 160 -4.73 4.67 9.36
N ALA A 161 -4.23 4.00 8.32
CA ALA A 161 -3.40 2.80 8.47
C ALA A 161 -2.17 3.03 9.36
N GLY A 162 -1.62 4.24 9.37
CA GLY A 162 -0.49 4.62 10.24
C GLY A 162 -0.89 5.17 11.63
N GLY A 163 -2.17 5.20 11.98
CA GLY A 163 -2.76 6.00 13.06
C GLY A 163 -3.07 5.26 14.37
N THR A 164 -2.36 4.16 14.69
CA THR A 164 -2.61 3.46 15.97
C THR A 164 -2.26 4.34 17.19
N VAL A 165 -2.78 3.98 18.36
CA VAL A 165 -2.48 4.68 19.63
C VAL A 165 -0.97 4.73 19.87
N GLU A 166 -0.29 3.59 19.69
CA GLU A 166 1.15 3.46 19.91
C GLU A 166 1.96 4.20 18.84
N SER A 167 1.52 4.15 17.58
CA SER A 167 2.17 4.87 16.48
C SER A 167 2.08 6.39 16.72
N THR A 168 0.91 6.87 17.13
CA THR A 168 0.68 8.28 17.46
C THR A 168 1.55 8.73 18.63
N ALA A 169 1.60 7.94 19.71
CA ALA A 169 2.47 8.23 20.85
C ALA A 169 3.96 8.26 20.47
N ARG A 170 4.44 7.29 19.68
CA ARG A 170 5.83 7.26 19.20
C ARG A 170 6.16 8.47 18.33
N LYS A 171 5.28 8.83 17.38
CA LYS A 171 5.46 10.03 16.53
C LYS A 171 5.53 11.30 17.38
N ALA A 172 4.65 11.46 18.36
CA ALA A 172 4.66 12.60 19.26
C ALA A 172 5.99 12.68 20.04
N ALA A 173 6.44 11.56 20.61
CA ALA A 173 7.72 11.50 21.32
C ALA A 173 8.92 11.85 20.42
N MET A 174 8.95 11.33 19.19
CA MET A 174 10.00 11.65 18.21
C MET A 174 10.03 13.15 17.88
N ASN A 175 8.86 13.75 17.61
CA ASN A 175 8.76 15.16 17.30
C ASN A 175 9.18 16.05 18.48
N LEU A 176 8.75 15.70 19.70
CA LEU A 176 9.11 16.44 20.91
C LEU A 176 10.63 16.40 21.18
N GLU A 177 11.28 15.26 20.95
CA GLU A 177 12.74 15.16 21.09
C GLU A 177 13.47 16.02 20.05
N ASP A 178 13.03 16.03 18.79
CA ASP A 178 13.63 16.89 17.76
C ASP A 178 13.39 18.38 18.04
N ILE A 179 12.23 18.76 18.57
CA ILE A 179 11.98 20.14 19.03
C ILE A 179 12.91 20.51 20.19
N ARG A 180 13.05 19.64 21.19
CA ARG A 180 13.96 19.85 22.33
C ARG A 180 15.40 20.05 21.85
N ARG A 181 15.86 19.21 20.93
CA ARG A 181 17.19 19.29 20.30
C ARG A 181 17.40 20.63 19.61
N ALA A 182 16.47 21.02 18.74
CA ALA A 182 16.55 22.27 17.99
C ALA A 182 16.65 23.50 18.90
N LEU A 183 15.83 23.55 19.96
CA LEU A 183 15.83 24.66 20.93
C LEU A 183 17.11 24.68 21.79
N GLY A 184 17.70 23.52 22.06
CA GLY A 184 18.97 23.38 22.78
C GLY A 184 20.23 23.61 21.94
N GLY A 185 20.09 23.85 20.64
CA GLY A 185 21.23 23.95 19.71
C GLY A 185 21.88 22.60 19.37
N GLU A 186 21.21 21.49 19.65
CA GLU A 186 21.64 20.14 19.24
C GLU A 186 21.13 19.82 17.81
N PRO A 187 21.85 19.00 17.03
CA PRO A 187 21.33 18.48 15.76
C PRO A 187 20.05 17.66 15.96
N ILE A 188 19.03 17.92 15.13
CA ILE A 188 17.80 17.10 15.07
C ILE A 188 18.07 15.78 14.35
N ARG A 189 17.23 14.76 14.56
CA ARG A 189 17.45 13.42 14.01
C ARG A 189 16.79 13.24 12.64
N TYR A 190 15.62 13.82 12.43
CA TYR A 190 14.81 13.57 11.23
C TYR A 190 14.68 14.84 10.37
N TYR A 191 15.76 15.23 9.70
CA TYR A 191 15.74 16.34 8.74
C TYR A 191 14.87 16.01 7.53
N VAL A 192 13.90 16.89 7.23
CA VAL A 192 13.11 16.86 5.99
C VAL A 192 13.68 17.86 4.97
N ASN A 193 14.25 18.95 5.46
CA ASN A 193 15.01 19.94 4.71
C ASN A 193 16.26 20.32 5.51
N ILE A 194 17.36 20.64 4.82
CA ILE A 194 18.55 21.18 5.45
C ILE A 194 18.29 22.69 5.65
N PRO A 195 18.38 23.23 6.88
CA PRO A 195 18.28 24.67 7.08
C PRO A 195 19.38 25.35 6.25
N GLY A 196 18.99 26.29 5.37
CA GLY A 196 19.94 27.20 4.75
C GLY A 196 20.71 28.01 5.80
N PRO A 197 21.82 28.67 5.44
CA PRO A 197 22.57 29.49 6.38
C PRO A 197 21.63 30.50 7.06
N ARG A 198 21.66 30.56 8.40
CA ARG A 198 20.94 31.60 9.14
C ARG A 198 21.50 32.95 8.67
N ALA A 199 20.64 33.80 8.12
CA ALA A 199 21.00 35.19 7.88
C ALA A 199 21.36 35.81 9.23
N VAL A 200 22.59 36.30 9.32
CA VAL A 200 23.16 36.97 10.51
C VAL A 200 22.74 38.43 10.49
#